data_AF-A0A7W5MVP0-F1
#
_entry.id   AF-A0A7W5MVP0-F1
#
_cell.length_a   1.000
_cell.length_b   1.000
_cell.length_c   1.000
_cell.angle_alpha   90.00
_cell.angle_beta   90.00
_cell.angle_gamma   90.00
#
_symmetry.space_group_name_H-M   'P 1'
#
loop_
_entity.id
_entity.type
_entity.pdbx_description
1 polymer ?
#
loop_
_entity_poly.entity_id
_entity_poly.type
_entity_poly.pdbx_seq_one_letter_code
_entity_poly.pdbx_strand_id
1 'polypeptide(L)'
;MSIDPRKVVSPKSRLNSLFKIIKWTQDWSLALGMWDNNRALLIRWNGDADHALGSPASHGYPTWFVLPKDMEFSTLSLVEEPNRSSAAAWLNADRDVEWKDPVPAG
;
A
#
# COMPACT_ATOMS: atom_id res chain seq x y z
N MET A 1 9.94 1.55 16.89
CA MET A 1 10.01 1.00 15.51
C MET A 1 8.59 0.82 15.03
N SER A 2 8.30 1.14 13.77
CA SER A 2 6.94 0.97 13.24
C SER A 2 6.65 -0.50 12.92
N ILE A 3 5.39 -0.90 13.03
CA ILE A 3 4.96 -2.24 12.64
C ILE A 3 5.15 -2.42 11.14
N ASP A 4 5.73 -3.55 10.74
CA ASP A 4 5.97 -3.90 9.35
C ASP A 4 4.64 -3.90 8.55
N PRO A 5 4.45 -2.97 7.59
CA PRO A 5 3.21 -2.84 6.84
C PRO A 5 2.90 -4.07 5.99
N ARG A 6 3.91 -4.88 5.63
CA ARG A 6 3.74 -6.13 4.86
C ARG A 6 2.91 -7.18 5.61
N LYS A 7 2.86 -7.10 6.95
CA LYS A 7 2.10 -8.04 7.80
C LYS A 7 0.63 -7.66 7.95
N VAL A 8 0.24 -6.50 7.45
CA VAL A 8 -1.12 -5.99 7.54
C VAL A 8 -1.92 -6.45 6.33
N VAL A 9 -2.91 -7.31 6.56
CA VAL A 9 -3.73 -7.91 5.50
C VAL A 9 -5.22 -7.59 5.62
N SER A 10 -5.59 -6.66 6.50
CA SER A 10 -6.97 -6.23 6.70
C SER A 10 -7.31 -4.97 5.87
N PRO A 11 -8.58 -4.76 5.51
CA PRO A 11 -9.74 -5.61 5.86
C PRO A 11 -9.82 -6.81 4.92
N LYS A 12 -9.78 -8.03 5.48
CA LYS A 12 -9.73 -9.28 4.70
C LYS A 12 -10.94 -9.49 3.79
N SER A 13 -12.06 -8.84 4.11
CA SER A 13 -13.29 -8.91 3.31
C SER A 13 -13.22 -8.12 2.00
N ARG A 14 -12.30 -7.14 1.89
CA ARG A 14 -12.17 -6.27 0.71
C ARG A 14 -10.78 -6.32 0.10
N LEU A 15 -9.74 -6.41 0.91
CA LEU A 15 -8.37 -6.57 0.44
C LEU A 15 -8.12 -8.03 0.06
N ASN A 16 -8.27 -8.34 -1.23
CA ASN A 16 -8.03 -9.67 -1.79
C ASN A 16 -6.55 -10.04 -1.73
N SER A 17 -5.66 -9.09 -2.02
CA SER A 17 -4.21 -9.29 -1.91
C SER A 17 -3.47 -7.98 -1.71
N LEU A 18 -2.45 -8.00 -0.84
CA LEU A 18 -1.46 -6.94 -0.76
C LEU A 18 -0.32 -7.30 -1.71
N PHE A 19 -0.13 -6.51 -2.76
CA PHE A 19 0.80 -6.83 -3.83
C PHE A 19 2.22 -6.32 -3.53
N LYS A 20 2.38 -5.02 -3.22
CA LYS A 20 3.71 -4.44 -2.97
C LYS A 20 3.63 -3.19 -2.11
N ILE A 21 4.54 -3.04 -1.16
CA ILE A 21 4.79 -1.75 -0.50
C ILE A 21 5.64 -0.90 -1.43
N ILE A 22 5.15 0.29 -1.78
CA ILE A 22 5.83 1.21 -2.71
C ILE A 22 6.48 2.40 -1.99
N LYS A 23 6.08 2.66 -0.75
CA LYS A 23 6.74 3.61 0.16
C LYS A 23 6.46 3.19 1.60
N TRP A 24 7.49 3.22 2.44
CA TRP A 24 7.39 2.92 3.86
C TRP A 24 8.20 3.95 4.64
N THR A 25 7.53 4.70 5.51
CA THR A 25 8.14 5.63 6.46
C THR A 25 7.89 5.16 7.90
N GLN A 26 8.41 5.89 8.89
CA GLN A 26 8.04 5.63 10.28
C GLN A 26 6.52 5.74 10.48
N ASP A 27 5.88 6.78 9.92
CA ASP A 27 4.51 7.16 10.26
C ASP A 27 3.47 6.57 9.32
N TRP A 28 3.80 6.33 8.05
CA TRP A 28 2.84 5.88 7.05
C TRP A 28 3.47 5.04 5.95
N SER A 29 2.62 4.31 5.24
CA SER A 29 3.01 3.44 4.14
C SER A 29 2.03 3.55 3.00
N LEU A 30 2.54 3.44 1.78
CA LEU A 30 1.76 3.22 0.57
C LEU A 30 2.01 1.82 0.04
N ALA A 31 0.96 1.21 -0.47
CA ALA A 31 1.02 -0.09 -1.09
C ALA A 31 0.15 -0.16 -2.34
N LEU A 32 0.39 -1.18 -3.13
CA LEU A 32 -0.48 -1.64 -4.20
C LEU A 32 -1.14 -2.94 -3.75
N GLY A 33 -2.38 -3.14 -4.15
CA GLY A 33 -3.10 -4.37 -3.85
C GLY A 33 -4.39 -4.49 -4.64
N MET A 34 -5.00 -5.67 -4.55
CA MET A 34 -6.32 -5.95 -5.10
C MET A 34 -7.36 -5.67 -4.04
N TRP A 35 -8.20 -4.66 -4.26
CA TRP A 35 -9.29 -4.28 -3.39
C TRP A 35 -10.63 -4.44 -4.11
N ASP A 36 -11.52 -5.27 -3.57
CA ASP A 36 -12.76 -5.69 -4.22
C ASP A 36 -12.50 -6.16 -5.66
N ASN A 37 -11.43 -6.94 -5.87
CA ASN A 37 -10.91 -7.42 -7.15
C ASN A 37 -10.44 -6.33 -8.15
N ASN A 38 -10.27 -5.09 -7.70
CA ASN A 38 -9.73 -4.00 -8.51
C ASN A 38 -8.32 -3.62 -8.04
N ARG A 39 -7.47 -3.20 -8.98
CA ARG A 39 -6.16 -2.62 -8.63
C ARG A 39 -6.38 -1.32 -7.89
N ALA A 40 -5.68 -1.17 -6.77
CA ALA A 40 -5.84 -0.01 -5.91
C ALA A 40 -4.52 0.47 -5.33
N LEU A 41 -4.41 1.79 -5.21
CA LEU A 41 -3.42 2.43 -4.35
C LEU A 41 -3.96 2.43 -2.92
N LEU A 42 -3.17 1.89 -2.00
CA LEU A 42 -3.51 1.73 -0.60
C LEU A 42 -2.65 2.63 0.27
N ILE A 43 -3.23 3.18 1.33
CA ILE A 43 -2.55 3.97 2.35
C ILE A 43 -2.86 3.45 3.76
N ARG A 44 -1.88 3.58 4.65
CA ARG A 44 -2.07 3.49 6.10
C ARG A 44 -1.07 4.38 6.82
N TRP A 45 -1.47 4.88 7.98
CA TRP A 45 -0.55 5.23 9.06
C TRP A 45 -0.12 3.97 9.80
N ASN A 46 1.19 3.81 9.96
CA ASN A 46 1.78 2.66 10.61
C ASN A 46 1.50 2.71 12.11
N GLY A 47 1.43 1.53 12.73
CA GLY A 47 1.45 1.46 14.19
C GLY A 47 2.87 1.56 14.72
N ASP A 48 3.01 1.85 16.00
CA ASP A 48 4.28 1.89 16.72
C ASP A 48 4.19 1.06 18.02
N ALA A 49 5.14 1.24 18.94
CA ALA A 49 5.20 0.48 20.19
C ALA A 49 4.04 0.81 21.14
N ASP A 50 3.55 2.05 21.12
CA ASP A 50 2.49 2.53 22.01
C ASP A 50 1.11 2.35 21.35
N HIS A 51 1.05 2.44 20.03
CA HIS A 51 -0.14 2.37 19.20
C HIS A 51 0.02 1.34 18.08
N ALA A 52 0.07 0.06 18.44
CA ALA A 52 0.37 -1.04 17.52
C ALA A 52 -0.52 -1.11 16.27
N LEU A 53 -1.79 -0.71 16.35
CA LEU A 53 -2.70 -0.86 15.20
C LEU A 53 -2.42 0.16 14.08
N GLY A 54 -1.90 1.33 14.42
CA GLY A 54 -1.87 2.49 13.51
C GLY A 54 -3.28 2.94 13.11
N SER A 55 -3.38 3.63 11.98
CA SER A 55 -4.66 4.13 11.45
C SER A 55 -4.73 4.00 9.92
N PRO A 56 -5.86 3.58 9.33
CA PRO A 56 -7.08 3.18 10.02
C PRO A 56 -6.93 1.84 10.76
N ALA A 57 -7.72 1.70 11.81
CA ALA A 57 -7.97 0.44 12.48
C ALA A 57 -9.48 0.16 12.43
N SER A 58 -9.86 -1.08 12.17
CA SER A 58 -11.27 -1.51 12.11
C SER A 58 -11.42 -2.82 12.85
N HIS A 59 -12.40 -2.90 13.75
CA HIS A 59 -12.67 -4.07 14.58
C HIS A 59 -11.43 -4.61 15.31
N GLY A 60 -10.54 -3.72 15.75
CA GLY A 60 -9.29 -4.09 16.45
C GLY A 60 -8.16 -4.58 15.54
N TYR A 61 -8.30 -4.47 14.21
CA TYR A 61 -7.27 -4.88 13.25
C TYR A 61 -6.61 -3.68 12.56
N PRO A 62 -5.27 -3.71 12.39
CA PRO A 62 -4.57 -2.72 11.56
C PRO A 62 -5.06 -2.87 10.13
N THR A 63 -5.42 -1.78 9.46
CA THR A 63 -6.20 -1.85 8.21
C THR A 63 -5.57 -0.96 7.12
N TRP A 64 -5.69 -1.38 5.86
CA TRP A 64 -5.41 -0.56 4.68
C TRP A 64 -6.65 0.21 4.22
N PHE A 65 -6.45 1.42 3.70
CA PHE A 65 -7.50 2.19 3.05
C PHE A 65 -7.16 2.41 1.58
N VAL A 66 -8.15 2.31 0.69
CA VAL A 66 -7.97 2.67 -0.73
C VAL A 66 -7.99 4.17 -0.88
N LEU A 67 -7.02 4.71 -1.62
CA LEU A 67 -7.07 6.10 -2.07
C LEU A 67 -8.01 6.22 -3.27
N PRO A 68 -8.86 7.28 -3.31
CA PRO A 68 -9.62 7.62 -4.50
C PRO A 68 -8.73 7.77 -5.73
N LYS A 69 -9.23 7.33 -6.89
CA LYS A 69 -8.47 7.26 -8.15
C LYS A 69 -7.90 8.62 -8.58
N ASP A 70 -8.65 9.70 -8.33
CA ASP A 70 -8.24 11.07 -8.62
C ASP A 70 -7.09 11.58 -7.72
N MET A 71 -6.84 10.92 -6.58
CA MET A 71 -5.70 11.22 -5.70
C MET A 71 -4.43 10.45 -6.05
N GLU A 72 -4.51 9.40 -6.89
CA GLU A 72 -3.38 8.51 -7.18
C GLU A 72 -2.20 9.28 -7.80
N PHE A 73 -2.44 10.13 -8.79
CA PHE A 73 -1.38 10.85 -9.50
C PHE A 73 -0.55 11.73 -8.55
N SER A 74 -1.22 12.57 -7.75
CA SER A 74 -0.55 13.43 -6.77
C SER A 74 0.11 12.64 -5.65
N THR A 75 -0.45 11.50 -5.26
CA THR A 75 0.16 10.66 -4.21
C THR A 75 1.43 9.97 -4.73
N LEU A 76 1.42 9.49 -5.97
CA LEU A 76 2.56 8.84 -6.59
C LEU A 76 3.76 9.80 -6.76
N SER A 77 3.55 11.12 -6.78
CA SER A 77 4.67 12.07 -6.81
C SER A 77 5.54 12.03 -5.55
N LEU A 78 5.07 11.42 -4.46
CA LEU A 78 5.83 11.20 -3.21
C LEU A 78 6.70 9.93 -3.23
N VAL A 79 6.54 9.10 -4.27
CA VAL A 79 7.25 7.84 -4.45
C VAL A 79 8.47 8.07 -5.34
N GLU A 80 9.59 7.49 -4.96
CA GLU A 80 10.84 7.59 -5.72
C GLU A 80 10.82 6.62 -6.93
N GLU A 81 11.57 6.96 -7.97
CA GLU A 81 11.84 5.99 -9.04
C GLU A 81 12.71 4.84 -8.52
N PRO A 82 12.55 3.62 -9.04
CA PRO A 82 11.66 3.20 -10.14
C PRO A 82 10.23 2.82 -9.70
N ASN A 83 9.95 2.88 -8.39
CA ASN A 83 8.66 2.44 -7.83
C ASN A 83 7.51 3.30 -8.31
N ARG A 84 7.71 4.61 -8.51
CA ARG A 84 6.68 5.52 -9.02
C ARG A 84 6.19 5.12 -10.40
N SER A 85 7.09 4.99 -11.38
CA SER A 85 6.70 4.65 -12.76
C SER A 85 6.06 3.25 -12.84
N SER A 86 6.61 2.29 -12.10
CA SER A 86 6.09 0.92 -12.06
C SER A 86 4.71 0.84 -11.41
N ALA A 87 4.49 1.60 -10.32
CA ALA A 87 3.18 1.68 -9.66
C ALA A 87 2.13 2.34 -10.55
N ALA A 88 2.48 3.45 -11.22
CA ALA A 88 1.60 4.11 -12.17
C ALA A 88 1.19 3.17 -13.31
N ALA A 89 2.15 2.43 -13.88
CA ALA A 89 1.87 1.45 -14.92
C ALA A 89 0.95 0.33 -14.40
N TRP A 90 1.22 -0.21 -13.21
CA TRP A 90 0.41 -1.27 -12.63
C TRP A 90 -1.03 -0.84 -12.37
N LEU A 91 -1.26 0.34 -11.77
CA LEU A 91 -2.61 0.87 -11.50
C LEU A 91 -3.44 1.11 -12.78
N ASN A 92 -2.78 1.48 -13.89
CA ASN A 92 -3.45 1.77 -15.16
C ASN A 92 -3.61 0.54 -16.09
N ALA A 93 -3.02 -0.60 -15.75
CA ALA A 93 -3.05 -1.77 -16.63
C ALA A 93 -4.15 -2.77 -16.24
N ASP A 94 -4.83 -3.32 -17.25
CA ASP A 94 -5.78 -4.43 -17.10
C ASP A 94 -5.10 -5.81 -16.96
N ARG A 95 -3.76 -5.84 -16.96
CA ARG A 95 -2.93 -7.06 -16.87
C ARG A 95 -1.66 -6.82 -16.07
N ASP A 96 -1.04 -7.89 -15.59
CA ASP A 96 0.20 -7.83 -14.81
C ASP A 96 1.29 -7.08 -15.58
N VAL A 97 1.77 -6.01 -14.97
CA VAL A 97 2.90 -5.22 -15.49
C VAL A 97 4.16 -5.89 -15.00
N GLU A 98 5.10 -6.10 -15.91
CA GLU A 98 6.42 -6.64 -15.59
C GLU A 98 7.17 -5.62 -14.70
N TRP A 99 7.40 -5.98 -13.44
CA TRP A 99 8.06 -5.11 -12.48
C TRP A 99 9.56 -5.11 -12.74
N LYS A 100 10.05 -4.00 -13.29
CA LYS A 100 11.48 -3.77 -13.49
C LYS A 100 12.03 -2.99 -12.31
N ASP A 101 12.31 -3.67 -11.18
CA ASP A 101 13.47 -3.39 -10.29
C ASP A 101 13.40 -4.05 -8.89
N PRO A 102 14.55 -4.19 -8.19
CA PRO A 102 14.76 -5.26 -7.23
C PRO A 102 13.97 -4.98 -5.97
N VAL A 103 13.37 -6.03 -5.42
CA VAL A 103 12.81 -5.99 -4.07
C VAL A 103 13.96 -5.67 -3.11
N PRO A 104 13.99 -4.52 -2.41
CA PRO A 104 14.77 -4.46 -1.19
C PRO A 104 14.05 -5.41 -0.23
N ALA A 105 14.66 -6.55 0.05
CA ALA A 105 14.38 -7.24 1.29
C ALA A 105 14.81 -6.27 2.40
N GLY A 106 13.86 -5.50 2.92
CA GLY A 106 14.00 -4.94 4.25
C GLY A 106 14.00 -6.06 5.26
#